data_AF-A0A962AWV5-F1
#
_entry.id   AF-A0A962AWV5-F1
#
_cell.length_a   1.000
_cell.length_b   1.000
_cell.length_c   1.000
_cell.angle_alpha   90.00
_cell.angle_beta   90.00
_cell.angle_gamma   90.00
#
_symmetry.space_group_name_H-M   'P 1'
#
loop_
_entity.id
_entity.type
_entity.pdbx_description
1 polymer ?
#
loop_
_entity_poly.entity_id
_entity_poly.type
_entity_poly.pdbx_seq_one_letter_code
_entity_poly.pdbx_strand_id
1 'polypeptide(L)'
;MTPLLSQFIDLCRWAGALLVLGVHSQNAFVNLADIMTAPHSIFVYLSWFFVSFGFGHPALVAFFVMSGYLVGGAVISQARGDKPFLQHYLIHRFTRVYIVL
;
A
#
# COMPACT_ATOMS: atom_id res chain seq x y z
N MET A 1 6.92 -6.71 -20.26
CA MET A 1 7.02 -7.30 -18.92
C MET A 1 6.50 -8.73 -19.01
N THR A 2 7.17 -9.72 -18.44
CA THR A 2 6.64 -11.10 -18.46
C THR A 2 5.42 -11.21 -17.51
N PRO A 3 4.47 -12.13 -17.76
CA PRO A 3 3.30 -12.30 -16.91
C PRO A 3 3.66 -12.56 -15.43
N LEU A 4 4.68 -13.40 -15.21
CA LEU A 4 5.17 -13.72 -13.87
C LEU A 4 5.70 -12.50 -13.11
N LEU A 5 6.47 -11.63 -13.79
CA LEU A 5 6.99 -10.41 -13.17
C LEU A 5 5.86 -9.44 -12.81
N SER A 6 4.81 -9.35 -13.63
CA SER A 6 3.63 -8.54 -13.30
C SER A 6 2.93 -9.07 -12.06
N GLN A 7 2.66 -10.37 -12.02
CA GLN A 7 2.02 -11.01 -10.87
C GLN A 7 2.84 -10.85 -9.59
N PHE A 8 4.16 -10.97 -9.68
CA PHE A 8 5.05 -10.76 -8.55
C PHE A 8 4.99 -9.32 -8.02
N ILE A 9 5.07 -8.31 -8.90
CA ILE A 9 4.98 -6.90 -8.50
C ILE A 9 3.60 -6.60 -7.91
N ASP A 10 2.53 -7.13 -8.51
CA ASP A 10 1.18 -6.96 -7.98
C ASP A 10 1.04 -7.61 -6.60
N LEU A 11 1.59 -8.80 -6.39
CA LEU A 11 1.62 -9.46 -5.08
C LEU A 11 2.38 -8.63 -4.04
N CYS A 12 3.57 -8.09 -4.38
CA CYS A 12 4.34 -7.23 -3.48
C CYS A 12 3.55 -5.96 -3.12
N ARG A 13 2.81 -5.38 -4.07
CA ARG A 13 1.96 -4.22 -3.81
C ARG A 13 0.77 -4.58 -2.91
N TRP A 14 0.13 -5.71 -3.13
CA TRP A 14 -0.94 -6.21 -2.26
C TRP A 14 -0.44 -6.46 -0.83
N ALA A 15 0.69 -7.12 -0.67
CA ALA A 15 1.31 -7.36 0.62
C ALA A 15 1.65 -6.04 1.33
N GLY A 16 2.24 -5.07 0.63
CA GLY A 16 2.54 -3.74 1.17
C GLY A 16 1.28 -3.00 1.63
N ALA A 17 0.22 -3.01 0.82
CA ALA A 17 -1.05 -2.37 1.17
C ALA A 17 -1.71 -3.01 2.40
N LEU A 18 -1.71 -4.34 2.52
CA LEU A 18 -2.26 -5.06 3.67
C LEU A 18 -1.47 -4.77 4.96
N LEU A 19 -0.14 -4.70 4.87
CA LEU A 19 0.70 -4.31 6.02
C LEU A 19 0.41 -2.88 6.47
N VAL A 20 0.32 -1.93 5.53
CA VAL A 20 -0.01 -0.53 5.86
C VAL A 20 -1.39 -0.42 6.50
N LEU A 21 -2.40 -1.12 5.95
CA LEU A 21 -3.74 -1.20 6.52
C LEU A 21 -3.71 -1.79 7.93
N GLY A 22 -3.00 -2.89 8.14
CA GLY A 22 -2.82 -3.49 9.46
C GLY A 22 -2.28 -2.50 10.48
N VAL A 23 -1.22 -1.76 10.11
CA VAL A 23 -0.60 -0.75 10.99
C VAL A 23 -1.57 0.37 11.36
N HIS A 24 -2.30 0.91 10.38
CA HIS A 24 -3.19 2.05 10.64
C HIS A 24 -4.49 1.64 11.34
N SER A 25 -4.93 0.39 11.16
CA SER A 25 -6.13 -0.14 11.80
C SER A 25 -5.87 -0.78 13.16
N GLN A 26 -4.60 -1.03 13.54
CA GLN A 26 -4.27 -1.72 14.79
C GLN A 26 -4.88 -1.03 16.03
N ASN A 27 -4.84 0.30 16.10
CA ASN A 27 -5.41 1.06 17.22
C ASN A 27 -6.94 0.94 17.33
N ALA A 28 -7.64 0.52 16.26
CA ALA A 28 -9.07 0.25 16.31
C ALA A 28 -9.40 -1.07 17.01
N PHE A 29 -8.44 -2.01 17.07
CA PHE A 29 -8.63 -3.36 17.59
C PHE A 29 -7.83 -3.64 18.85
N VAL A 30 -6.71 -2.93 19.06
CA VAL A 30 -5.79 -3.14 20.18
C VAL A 30 -5.44 -1.79 20.80
N ASN A 31 -5.59 -1.69 22.11
CA ASN A 31 -5.09 -0.54 22.85
C ASN A 31 -3.58 -0.68 23.08
N LEU A 32 -2.77 0.00 22.27
CA LEU A 32 -1.31 -0.11 22.39
C LEU A 32 -0.79 0.41 23.74
N ALA A 33 -1.54 1.26 24.44
CA ALA A 33 -1.10 1.82 25.72
C ALA A 33 -1.09 0.78 26.85
N ASP A 34 -1.88 -0.30 26.74
CA ASP A 34 -1.98 -1.34 27.77
C ASP A 34 -1.36 -2.68 27.38
N ILE A 35 -0.74 -2.77 26.20
CA ILE A 35 -0.22 -4.04 25.67
C ILE A 35 0.78 -4.72 26.63
N MET A 36 1.57 -3.94 27.37
CA MET A 36 2.56 -4.43 28.34
C MET A 36 2.07 -4.43 29.79
N THR A 37 0.86 -3.91 30.08
CA THR A 37 0.40 -3.68 31.45
C THR A 37 -0.84 -4.48 31.83
N ALA A 38 -1.55 -5.03 30.84
CA ALA A 38 -2.69 -5.92 31.04
C ALA A 38 -2.45 -7.30 30.39
N PRO A 39 -3.08 -8.38 30.90
CA PRO A 39 -3.03 -9.68 30.27
C PRO A 39 -3.86 -9.70 28.99
N HIS A 40 -3.23 -10.06 27.87
CA HIS A 40 -3.87 -10.19 26.57
C HIS A 40 -3.77 -11.62 26.03
N SER A 41 -4.60 -11.95 25.05
CA SER A 41 -4.48 -13.24 24.36
C SER A 41 -3.21 -13.29 23.51
N ILE A 42 -2.71 -14.50 23.24
CA ILE A 42 -1.55 -14.69 22.36
C ILE A 42 -1.73 -14.04 20.98
N PHE A 43 -2.96 -14.00 20.45
CA PHE A 43 -3.26 -13.39 19.16
C PHE A 43 -3.04 -11.88 19.16
N VAL A 44 -3.35 -11.20 20.27
CA VAL A 44 -3.13 -9.76 20.42
C VAL A 44 -1.64 -9.45 20.41
N TYR A 45 -0.83 -10.22 21.16
CA TYR A 45 0.62 -10.07 21.14
C TYR A 45 1.24 -10.35 19.77
N LEU A 46 0.78 -11.39 19.07
CA LEU A 46 1.23 -11.69 17.71
C LEU A 46 0.88 -10.54 16.76
N SER A 47 -0.36 -10.03 16.79
CA SER A 47 -0.76 -8.91 15.94
C SER A 47 0.08 -7.67 16.20
N TRP A 48 0.29 -7.31 17.48
CA TRP A 48 1.13 -6.19 17.87
C TRP A 48 2.57 -6.40 17.38
N PHE A 49 3.15 -7.58 17.57
CA PHE A 49 4.50 -7.88 17.12
C PHE A 49 4.62 -7.76 15.59
N PHE A 50 3.82 -8.47 14.80
CA PHE A 50 3.98 -8.47 13.34
C PHE A 50 3.72 -7.10 12.69
N VAL A 51 2.80 -6.32 13.25
CA VAL A 51 2.37 -5.06 12.66
C VAL A 51 3.19 -3.88 13.20
N SER A 52 3.53 -3.88 14.49
CA SER A 52 4.24 -2.75 15.13
C SER A 52 5.76 -2.82 15.02
N PHE A 53 6.37 -3.99 14.78
CA PHE A 53 7.83 -4.13 14.66
C PHE A 53 8.34 -3.65 13.29
N GLY A 54 8.29 -2.34 13.05
CA GLY A 54 9.06 -1.67 12.00
C GLY A 54 8.74 -2.04 10.55
N PHE A 55 7.80 -2.96 10.29
CA PHE A 55 7.43 -3.36 8.93
C PHE A 55 6.53 -2.34 8.22
N GLY A 56 5.81 -1.51 8.98
CA GLY A 56 4.91 -0.50 8.43
C GLY A 56 5.59 0.50 7.50
N HIS A 57 6.66 1.14 7.96
CA HIS A 57 7.35 2.19 7.19
C HIS A 57 8.08 1.65 5.95
N PRO A 58 8.88 0.57 6.01
CA PRO A 58 9.48 -0.05 4.83
C PRO A 58 8.44 -0.59 3.84
N ALA A 59 7.36 -1.21 4.31
CA ALA A 59 6.29 -1.70 3.43
C ALA A 59 5.57 -0.57 2.71
N LEU A 60 5.30 0.54 3.41
CA LEU A 60 4.80 1.80 2.86
C LEU A 60 5.74 2.33 1.76
N VAL A 61 7.04 2.47 2.05
CA VAL A 61 8.03 2.95 1.09
C VAL A 61 8.09 2.04 -0.13
N ALA A 62 8.18 0.72 0.05
CA ALA A 62 8.20 -0.25 -1.04
C ALA A 62 6.94 -0.16 -1.91
N PHE A 63 5.75 -0.07 -1.28
CA PHE A 63 4.48 0.10 -1.96
C PHE A 63 4.45 1.37 -2.83
N PHE A 64 4.88 2.51 -2.27
CA PHE A 64 4.90 3.79 -3.00
C PHE A 64 5.94 3.81 -4.11
N VAL A 65 7.12 3.24 -3.92
CA VAL A 65 8.16 3.18 -4.96
C VAL A 65 7.69 2.33 -6.14
N MET A 66 7.18 1.11 -5.89
CA MET A 66 6.66 0.25 -6.95
C MET A 66 5.45 0.86 -7.65
N SER A 67 4.50 1.40 -6.89
CA SER A 67 3.32 2.06 -7.45
C SER A 67 3.70 3.31 -8.24
N GLY A 68 4.61 4.12 -7.71
CA GLY A 68 5.11 5.33 -8.35
C GLY A 68 5.84 5.04 -9.65
N TYR A 69 6.68 4.00 -9.68
CA TYR A 69 7.35 3.55 -10.90
C TYR A 69 6.34 3.14 -11.99
N LEU A 70 5.36 2.29 -11.65
CA LEU A 70 4.36 1.81 -12.61
C LEU A 70 3.42 2.91 -13.10
N VAL A 71 3.03 3.84 -12.22
CA VAL A 71 2.14 4.95 -12.56
C VAL A 71 2.89 6.05 -13.32
N GLY A 72 4.00 6.51 -12.76
CA GLY A 72 4.82 7.60 -13.31
C GLY A 72 5.52 7.20 -14.61
N GLY A 73 6.03 5.97 -14.71
CA GLY A 73 6.62 5.46 -15.95
C GLY A 73 5.62 5.47 -17.11
N ALA A 74 4.38 5.05 -16.86
CA ALA A 74 3.31 5.11 -17.86
C ALA A 74 2.93 6.55 -18.26
N VAL A 75 2.99 7.50 -17.32
CA VAL A 75 2.77 8.93 -17.61
C VAL A 75 3.90 9.50 -18.45
N ILE A 76 5.15 9.27 -18.09
CA ILE A 76 6.32 9.74 -18.85
C ILE A 76 6.30 9.17 -20.27
N SER A 77 5.94 7.89 -20.42
CA SER A 77 5.80 7.26 -21.74
C SER A 77 4.72 7.92 -22.60
N GLN A 78 3.57 8.28 -22.01
CA GLN A 78 2.48 8.94 -22.74
C GLN A 78 2.81 10.41 -23.04
N ALA A 79 3.50 11.09 -22.13
CA ALA A 79 3.92 12.49 -22.30
C ALA A 79 4.93 12.69 -23.43
N ARG A 80 5.66 11.63 -23.82
CA ARG A 80 6.56 11.66 -24.97
C ARG A 80 5.87 11.41 -26.31
N GLY A 81 4.59 11.05 -26.31
CA GLY A 81 3.81 10.87 -27.53
C GLY A 81 3.05 12.15 -27.93
N ASP A 82 2.59 12.19 -29.17
CA ASP A 82 1.89 13.36 -29.73
C ASP A 82 0.39 13.43 -29.37
N LYS A 83 -0.12 12.45 -28.61
CA LYS A 83 -1.54 12.35 -28.28
C LYS A 83 -1.86 13.09 -26.97
N PRO A 84 -2.95 13.88 -26.92
CA PRO A 84 -3.41 14.46 -25.67
C PRO A 84 -3.84 13.33 -24.72
N PHE A 85 -3.09 13.14 -23.63
CA PHE A 85 -3.32 12.05 -22.66
C PHE A 85 -3.78 12.56 -21.28
N LEU A 86 -3.53 13.84 -20.96
CA LEU A 86 -3.66 14.36 -19.60
C LEU A 86 -5.11 14.32 -19.08
N GLN A 87 -6.09 14.73 -19.90
CA GLN A 87 -7.50 14.71 -19.50
C GLN A 87 -7.96 13.28 -19.19
N HIS A 88 -7.63 12.32 -20.06
CA HIS A 88 -8.00 10.92 -19.87
C HIS A 88 -7.31 10.33 -18.62
N TYR A 89 -6.01 10.63 -18.44
CA TYR A 89 -5.25 10.25 -17.25
C TYR A 89 -5.89 10.78 -15.96
N LEU A 90 -6.25 12.06 -15.91
CA LEU A 90 -6.86 12.68 -14.74
C LEU A 90 -8.22 12.07 -14.42
N ILE A 91 -9.09 11.87 -15.42
CA ILE A 91 -10.40 11.22 -15.20
C ILE A 91 -10.19 9.82 -14.62
N HIS A 92 -9.35 8.98 -15.23
CA HIS A 92 -9.10 7.62 -14.72
C HIS A 92 -8.51 7.60 -13.31
N ARG A 93 -7.59 8.52 -13.00
CA ARG A 93 -6.98 8.60 -11.66
C ARG A 93 -7.95 9.11 -10.62
N PHE A 94 -8.68 10.17 -10.95
CA PHE A 94 -9.62 10.79 -10.03
C PHE A 94 -10.76 9.83 -9.71
N THR A 95 -11.38 9.22 -10.72
CA THR A 95 -12.43 8.21 -10.52
C THR A 95 -11.95 7.03 -9.68
N ARG A 96 -10.72 6.56 -9.89
CA ARG A 96 -10.14 5.45 -9.12
C ARG A 96 -9.93 5.79 -7.65
N VAL A 97 -9.59 7.03 -7.30
CA VAL A 97 -9.39 7.45 -5.90
C VAL A 97 -10.73 7.83 -5.27
N TYR A 98 -11.55 8.59 -5.99
CA TYR A 98 -12.81 9.16 -5.49
C TYR A 98 -13.87 8.10 -5.17
N ILE A 99 -13.98 7.03 -5.95
CA ILE A 99 -14.95 5.95 -5.68
C ILE A 99 -14.66 5.22 -4.36
N VAL A 100 -13.41 5.23 -3.91
CA VAL A 100 -12.95 4.49 -2.71
C VAL A 100 -12.75 5.39 -1.50
N LEU A 101 -12.98 6.71 -1.64
CA LEU A 101 -12.90 7.70 -0.57
C LEU A 101 -14.30 7.96 -0.02
#